data_AF-A0AAD0MZE2-F1
#
_entry.id   AF-A0AAD0MZE2-F1
#
_cell.length_a   1.000
_cell.length_b   1.000
_cell.length_c   1.000
_cell.angle_alpha   90.00
_cell.angle_beta   90.00
_cell.angle_gamma   90.00
#
_symmetry.space_group_name_H-M   'P 1'
#
loop_
_entity.id
_entity.type
_entity.pdbx_description
1 polymer ?
#
loop_
_entity_poly.entity_id
_entity_poly.type
_entity_poly.pdbx_seq_one_letter_code
_entity_poly.pdbx_strand_id
1 'polypeptide(L)'
;MNTAALREQIQLAHQHEARTGHLLQQLEQKLPHLHPAIHLPEVDAKDVLTRFVTAYIDLVPDLLDAAHEVALQAGIEGQIKPVLKIAEHFFAAPPSIMDGHEGLESLLDEAYLAHRLVEEVNDLYIKHFGQPLIPSNTTVASVIAHQLIGEQFANLLDEAVHHAVDELLDEESFALDSVEAYREKLTNPETGAAWQRWPSLSRQLGVGLELERSAV
;
A
#
# COMPACT_ATOMS: atom_id res chain seq x y z
N MET A 1 7.08 -3.54 15.23
CA MET A 1 7.35 -2.41 14.32
C MET A 1 7.30 -1.10 15.10
N ASN A 2 7.78 0.03 14.56
CA ASN A 2 7.60 1.37 15.18
C ASN A 2 6.61 2.22 14.35
N THR A 3 5.42 1.66 14.11
CA THR A 3 4.32 2.32 13.42
C THR A 3 3.72 3.48 14.22
N ALA A 4 4.09 3.67 15.49
CA ALA A 4 3.69 4.82 16.30
C ALA A 4 4.31 6.13 15.79
N ALA A 5 5.61 6.12 15.47
CA ALA A 5 6.28 7.29 14.88
C ALA A 5 5.69 7.64 13.49
N LEU A 6 5.37 6.62 12.69
CA LEU A 6 4.71 6.80 11.41
C LEU A 6 3.33 7.46 11.55
N ARG A 7 2.52 7.01 12.49
CA ARG A 7 1.21 7.64 12.79
C ARG A 7 1.35 9.10 13.20
N GLU A 8 2.38 9.43 13.99
CA GLU A 8 2.66 10.83 14.37
C GLU A 8 3.04 11.68 13.15
N GLN A 9 3.89 11.17 12.26
CA GLN A 9 4.27 11.85 11.01
C GLN A 9 3.07 12.11 10.09
N ILE A 10 2.22 11.10 9.89
CA ILE A 10 0.97 11.23 9.13
C ILE A 10 0.05 12.28 9.77
N GLN A 11 -0.06 12.29 11.10
CA GLN A 11 -0.88 13.27 11.81
C GLN A 11 -0.35 14.71 11.65
N LEU A 12 0.97 14.91 11.61
CA LEU A 12 1.58 16.21 11.32
C LEU A 12 1.30 16.66 9.89
N ALA A 13 1.34 15.73 8.92
CA ALA A 13 0.99 16.02 7.53
C ALA A 13 -0.49 16.41 7.37
N HIS A 14 -1.40 15.78 8.12
CA HIS A 14 -2.81 16.20 8.19
C HIS A 14 -2.98 17.61 8.74
N GLN A 15 -2.26 17.95 9.80
CA GLN A 15 -2.29 19.32 10.36
C GLN A 15 -1.73 20.35 9.38
N HIS A 16 -0.69 19.98 8.63
CA HIS A 16 -0.16 20.80 7.56
C HIS A 16 -1.22 21.06 6.49
N GLU A 17 -1.86 19.99 5.99
CA GLU A 17 -2.90 20.10 4.98
C GLU A 17 -4.11 20.93 5.44
N ALA A 18 -4.58 20.72 6.67
CA ALA A 18 -5.69 21.50 7.23
C ALA A 18 -5.39 23.01 7.30
N ARG A 19 -4.10 23.39 7.35
CA ARG A 19 -3.66 24.79 7.38
C ARG A 19 -3.40 25.37 5.98
N THR A 20 -2.90 24.56 5.05
CA THR A 20 -2.40 25.05 3.75
C THR A 20 -3.31 24.73 2.58
N GLY A 21 -4.09 23.64 2.63
CA GLY A 21 -4.89 23.14 1.50
C GLY A 21 -4.04 22.72 0.29
N HIS A 22 -2.77 22.35 0.53
CA HIS A 22 -1.77 22.12 -0.50
C HIS A 22 -2.11 20.91 -1.36
N LEU A 23 -2.42 19.77 -0.74
CA LEU A 23 -2.83 18.55 -1.42
C LEU A 23 -4.08 18.79 -2.27
N LEU A 24 -5.10 19.45 -1.71
CA LEU A 24 -6.32 19.77 -2.46
C LEU A 24 -6.01 20.57 -3.74
N GLN A 25 -5.17 21.61 -3.64
CA GLN A 25 -4.81 22.46 -4.77
C GLN A 25 -4.02 21.69 -5.86
N GLN A 26 -3.16 20.74 -5.46
CA GLN A 26 -2.41 19.92 -6.41
C GLN A 26 -3.29 18.86 -7.07
N LEU A 27 -4.17 18.21 -6.31
CA LEU A 27 -5.12 17.25 -6.86
C LEU A 27 -6.07 17.92 -7.85
N GLU A 28 -6.48 19.18 -7.63
CA GLU A 28 -7.24 19.96 -8.61
C GLU A 28 -6.51 20.12 -9.95
N GLN A 29 -5.17 20.21 -9.96
CA GLN A 29 -4.38 20.30 -11.19
C GLN A 29 -4.22 18.94 -11.88
N LYS A 30 -4.19 17.84 -11.10
CA LYS A 30 -4.08 16.47 -11.60
C LYS A 30 -5.43 15.92 -12.11
N LEU A 31 -6.55 16.40 -11.57
CA LEU A 31 -7.91 15.91 -11.87
C LEU A 31 -8.25 15.85 -13.38
N PRO A 32 -7.94 16.87 -14.21
CA PRO A 32 -8.26 16.84 -15.65
C PRO A 32 -7.42 15.84 -16.45
N HIS A 33 -6.31 15.36 -15.88
CA HIS A 33 -5.35 14.45 -16.51
C HIS A 33 -5.50 13.01 -15.99
N LEU A 34 -6.50 12.75 -15.14
CA LEU A 34 -6.79 11.39 -14.69
C LEU A 34 -7.19 10.51 -15.86
N HIS A 35 -6.76 9.25 -15.81
CA HIS A 35 -7.10 8.28 -16.83
C HIS A 35 -8.63 8.07 -16.84
N PRO A 36 -9.29 8.00 -18.01
CA PRO A 36 -10.76 7.88 -18.11
C PRO A 36 -11.38 6.68 -17.39
N ALA A 37 -10.59 5.63 -17.14
CA ALA A 37 -11.03 4.45 -16.39
C ALA A 37 -11.16 4.68 -14.87
N ILE A 38 -10.60 5.79 -14.34
CA ILE A 38 -10.74 6.19 -12.94
C ILE A 38 -12.01 7.02 -12.82
N HIS A 39 -13.07 6.38 -12.33
CA HIS A 39 -14.33 7.07 -12.12
C HIS A 39 -14.36 7.77 -10.76
N LEU A 40 -14.58 9.08 -10.82
CA LEU A 40 -14.91 9.92 -9.67
C LEU A 40 -16.35 10.42 -9.84
N PRO A 41 -17.10 10.63 -8.75
CA PRO A 41 -18.43 11.21 -8.85
C PRO A 41 -18.36 12.63 -9.43
N GLU A 42 -19.34 13.00 -10.27
CA GLU A 42 -19.40 14.31 -10.93
C GLU A 42 -19.49 15.49 -9.93
N VAL A 43 -20.02 15.23 -8.74
CA VAL A 43 -20.10 16.19 -7.63
C VAL A 43 -19.01 15.84 -6.62
N ASP A 44 -18.27 16.85 -6.18
CA ASP A 44 -17.21 16.75 -5.16
C ASP A 44 -16.03 15.82 -5.53
N ALA A 45 -15.76 15.61 -6.82
CA ALA A 45 -14.66 14.77 -7.33
C ALA A 45 -13.31 15.04 -6.63
N LYS A 46 -13.00 16.32 -6.40
CA LYS A 46 -11.77 16.75 -5.72
C LYS A 46 -11.70 16.33 -4.25
N ASP A 47 -12.82 16.44 -3.54
CA ASP A 47 -12.89 16.10 -2.11
C ASP A 47 -12.87 14.59 -1.95
N VAL A 48 -13.45 13.86 -2.90
CA VAL A 48 -13.39 12.39 -2.98
C VAL A 48 -11.94 11.94 -3.21
N LEU A 49 -11.23 12.56 -4.14
CA LEU A 49 -9.84 12.24 -4.43
C LEU A 49 -8.91 12.59 -3.25
N THR A 50 -9.17 13.71 -2.57
CA THR A 50 -8.43 14.11 -1.36
C THR A 50 -8.64 13.13 -0.21
N ARG A 51 -9.90 12.71 0.02
CA ARG A 51 -10.22 11.65 0.99
C ARG A 51 -9.58 10.32 0.62
N PHE A 52 -9.52 10.00 -0.67
CA PHE A 52 -8.84 8.82 -1.16
C PHE A 52 -7.35 8.83 -0.79
N VAL A 53 -6.62 9.89 -1.15
CA VAL A 53 -5.18 10.01 -0.83
C VAL A 53 -4.95 9.96 0.67
N THR A 54 -5.74 10.70 1.45
CA THR A 54 -5.71 10.69 2.91
C THR A 54 -5.85 9.28 3.47
N ALA A 55 -6.91 8.56 3.08
CA ALA A 55 -7.17 7.22 3.59
C ALA A 55 -6.14 6.18 3.10
N TYR A 56 -5.57 6.38 1.91
CA TYR A 56 -4.49 5.54 1.37
C TYR A 56 -3.23 5.64 2.22
N ILE A 57 -2.86 6.86 2.63
CA ILE A 57 -1.73 7.13 3.53
C ILE A 57 -2.04 6.60 4.94
N ASP A 58 -3.23 6.88 5.47
CA ASP A 58 -3.64 6.49 6.83
C ASP A 58 -3.68 4.97 7.03
N LEU A 59 -3.84 4.20 5.96
CA LEU A 59 -3.89 2.74 6.03
C LEU A 59 -2.50 2.10 6.27
N VAL A 60 -1.41 2.80 5.92
CA VAL A 60 -0.06 2.21 5.93
C VAL A 60 0.36 1.69 7.31
N PRO A 61 0.20 2.43 8.42
CA PRO A 61 0.57 1.92 9.74
C PRO A 61 -0.15 0.63 10.12
N ASP A 62 -1.46 0.55 9.83
CA ASP A 62 -2.28 -0.61 10.14
C ASP A 62 -1.91 -1.81 9.25
N LEU A 63 -1.58 -1.55 7.98
CA LEU A 63 -1.05 -2.55 7.06
C LEU A 63 0.27 -3.15 7.56
N LEU A 64 1.22 -2.32 7.98
CA LEU A 64 2.52 -2.77 8.48
C LEU A 64 2.40 -3.53 9.81
N ASP A 65 1.50 -3.09 10.71
CA ASP A 65 1.22 -3.81 11.95
C ASP A 65 0.59 -5.18 11.67
N ALA A 66 -0.39 -5.25 10.78
CA ALA A 66 -1.02 -6.51 10.38
C ALA A 66 -0.01 -7.47 9.72
N ALA A 67 0.86 -6.95 8.85
CA ALA A 67 1.91 -7.73 8.22
C ALA A 67 2.92 -8.30 9.24
N HIS A 68 3.31 -7.49 10.23
CA HIS A 68 4.23 -7.93 11.29
C HIS A 68 3.57 -8.99 12.19
N GLU A 69 2.30 -8.80 12.56
CA GLU A 69 1.55 -9.76 13.36
C GLU A 69 1.39 -11.11 12.63
N VAL A 70 1.04 -11.08 11.35
CA VAL A 70 0.97 -12.28 10.52
C VAL A 70 2.32 -12.99 10.48
N ALA A 71 3.40 -12.26 10.25
CA ALA A 71 4.74 -12.85 10.20
C ALA A 71 5.14 -13.51 11.52
N LEU A 72 4.77 -12.92 12.66
CA LEU A 72 4.96 -13.50 13.99
C LEU A 72 4.17 -14.80 14.16
N GLN A 73 2.89 -14.79 13.81
CA GLN A 73 2.00 -15.96 13.93
C GLN A 73 2.42 -17.12 13.02
N ALA A 74 3.02 -16.78 11.88
CA ALA A 74 3.57 -17.69 10.89
C ALA A 74 4.99 -18.19 11.22
N GLY A 75 5.65 -17.60 12.23
CA GLY A 75 7.03 -17.96 12.59
C GLY A 75 8.06 -17.54 11.54
N ILE A 76 7.71 -16.58 10.67
CA ILE A 76 8.53 -16.06 9.56
C ILE A 76 8.98 -14.61 9.79
N GLU A 77 8.90 -14.14 11.03
CA GLU A 77 9.29 -12.77 11.39
C GLU A 77 10.71 -12.45 10.90
N GLY A 78 11.62 -13.42 10.93
CA GLY A 78 13.00 -13.26 10.47
C GLY A 78 13.12 -12.85 9.01
N GLN A 79 12.22 -13.33 8.13
CA GLN A 79 12.22 -13.01 6.70
C GLN A 79 11.44 -11.73 6.41
N ILE A 80 10.28 -11.55 7.05
CA ILE A 80 9.37 -10.45 6.71
C ILE A 80 9.77 -9.13 7.36
N LYS A 81 10.34 -9.16 8.57
CA LYS A 81 10.69 -7.94 9.31
C LYS A 81 11.72 -7.05 8.59
N PRO A 82 12.78 -7.58 7.93
CA PRO A 82 13.65 -6.77 7.09
C PRO A 82 12.88 -6.00 6.00
N VAL A 83 11.92 -6.66 5.34
CA VAL A 83 11.09 -6.06 4.31
C VAL A 83 10.22 -4.94 4.90
N LEU A 84 9.48 -5.21 5.98
CA LEU A 84 8.66 -4.17 6.62
C LEU A 84 9.47 -2.97 7.14
N LYS A 85 10.72 -3.19 7.54
CA LYS A 85 11.63 -2.10 7.90
C LYS A 85 12.04 -1.21 6.73
N ILE A 86 12.08 -1.73 5.51
CA ILE A 86 12.29 -0.91 4.32
C ILE A 86 11.12 0.07 4.15
N ALA A 87 9.88 -0.41 4.28
CA ALA A 87 8.71 0.46 4.25
C ALA A 87 8.81 1.56 5.31
N GLU A 88 9.14 1.22 6.58
CA GLU A 88 9.35 2.23 7.63
C GLU A 88 10.49 3.21 7.29
N HIS A 89 11.56 2.73 6.66
CA HIS A 89 12.71 3.58 6.31
C HIS A 89 12.35 4.64 5.28
N PHE A 90 11.50 4.31 4.29
CA PHE A 90 11.05 5.28 3.30
C PHE A 90 10.38 6.50 3.95
N PHE A 91 9.56 6.29 4.98
CA PHE A 91 8.94 7.41 5.71
C PHE A 91 9.93 8.20 6.57
N ALA A 92 10.89 7.52 7.20
CA ALA A 92 11.83 8.15 8.13
C ALA A 92 12.96 8.91 7.43
N ALA A 93 13.39 8.43 6.27
CA ALA A 93 14.47 8.98 5.47
C ALA A 93 14.17 8.76 3.98
N PRO A 94 13.25 9.55 3.40
CA PRO A 94 12.91 9.40 1.99
C PRO A 94 14.15 9.63 1.10
N PRO A 95 14.32 8.85 0.03
CA PRO A 95 15.43 9.03 -0.89
C PRO A 95 15.41 10.42 -1.55
N SER A 96 16.57 10.95 -1.89
CA SER A 96 16.73 12.32 -2.43
C SER A 96 15.99 12.59 -3.75
N ILE A 97 15.51 11.54 -4.44
CA ILE A 97 14.62 11.68 -5.60
C ILE A 97 13.24 12.25 -5.22
N MET A 98 12.91 12.21 -3.92
CA MET A 98 11.67 12.72 -3.32
C MET A 98 11.87 14.12 -2.70
N ASP A 99 13.04 14.74 -2.90
CA ASP A 99 13.33 16.09 -2.43
C ASP A 99 12.39 17.11 -3.08
N GLY A 100 11.60 17.83 -2.27
CA GLY A 100 10.75 18.94 -2.71
C GLY A 100 9.24 18.76 -2.49
N HIS A 101 8.80 17.59 -2.04
CA HIS A 101 7.41 17.37 -1.61
C HIS A 101 7.25 17.68 -0.11
N GLU A 102 6.15 18.33 0.29
CA GLU A 102 5.83 18.61 1.70
C GLU A 102 4.41 18.15 2.07
N GLY A 103 4.24 17.68 3.30
CA GLY A 103 2.94 17.28 3.83
C GLY A 103 2.40 15.99 3.21
N LEU A 104 1.07 15.91 3.01
CA LEU A 104 0.43 14.69 2.50
C LEU A 104 0.79 14.33 1.06
N GLU A 105 1.25 15.29 0.25
CA GLU A 105 1.72 14.99 -1.10
C GLU A 105 2.96 14.10 -1.05
N SER A 106 3.96 14.47 -0.23
CA SER A 106 5.15 13.63 -0.04
C SER A 106 4.71 12.23 0.35
N LEU A 107 3.91 12.14 1.42
CA LEU A 107 3.47 10.88 2.01
C LEU A 107 2.70 9.95 1.06
N LEU A 108 2.16 10.44 -0.05
CA LEU A 108 1.51 9.59 -1.05
C LEU A 108 2.54 8.64 -1.71
N ASP A 109 3.75 9.14 -1.98
CA ASP A 109 4.82 8.37 -2.61
C ASP A 109 5.31 7.25 -1.66
N GLU A 110 5.57 7.57 -0.39
CA GLU A 110 5.97 6.55 0.60
C GLU A 110 4.83 5.57 0.92
N ALA A 111 3.59 6.05 0.93
CA ALA A 111 2.43 5.17 1.08
C ALA A 111 2.35 4.17 -0.07
N TYR A 112 2.53 4.64 -1.31
CA TYR A 112 2.53 3.78 -2.48
C TYR A 112 3.62 2.72 -2.41
N LEU A 113 4.86 3.10 -2.03
CA LEU A 113 5.96 2.16 -1.80
C LEU A 113 5.60 1.09 -0.75
N ALA A 114 5.02 1.48 0.38
CA ALA A 114 4.67 0.54 1.44
C ALA A 114 3.57 -0.44 1.01
N HIS A 115 2.55 0.03 0.30
CA HIS A 115 1.50 -0.82 -0.26
C HIS A 115 2.08 -1.77 -1.31
N ARG A 116 2.93 -1.28 -2.23
CA ARG A 116 3.56 -2.09 -3.27
C ARG A 116 4.49 -3.16 -2.69
N LEU A 117 5.24 -2.83 -1.64
CA LEU A 117 6.11 -3.78 -0.95
C LEU A 117 5.32 -4.94 -0.36
N VAL A 118 4.18 -4.65 0.28
CA VAL A 118 3.30 -5.68 0.82
C VAL A 118 2.63 -6.51 -0.29
N GLU A 119 2.28 -5.88 -1.41
CA GLU A 119 1.77 -6.58 -2.60
C GLU A 119 2.82 -7.53 -3.19
N GLU A 120 4.07 -7.11 -3.37
CA GLU A 120 5.14 -7.99 -3.89
C GLU A 120 5.43 -9.17 -2.95
N VAL A 121 5.45 -8.93 -1.63
CA VAL A 121 5.53 -10.04 -0.65
C VAL A 121 4.37 -11.00 -0.84
N ASN A 122 3.14 -10.50 -0.98
CA ASN A 122 1.98 -11.34 -1.22
C ASN A 122 2.10 -12.14 -2.53
N ASP A 123 2.56 -11.52 -3.61
CA ASP A 123 2.72 -12.18 -4.91
C ASP A 123 3.74 -13.32 -4.84
N LEU A 124 4.84 -13.14 -4.10
CA LEU A 124 5.78 -14.23 -3.82
C LEU A 124 5.12 -15.37 -3.05
N TYR A 125 4.37 -15.06 -1.99
CA TYR A 125 3.67 -16.11 -1.23
C TYR A 125 2.57 -16.80 -2.05
N ILE A 126 1.86 -16.08 -2.93
CA ILE A 126 0.91 -16.66 -3.86
C ILE A 126 1.62 -17.59 -4.84
N LYS A 127 2.76 -17.17 -5.40
CA LYS A 127 3.56 -17.98 -6.33
C LYS A 127 4.05 -19.29 -5.70
N HIS A 128 4.51 -19.25 -4.45
CA HIS A 128 5.08 -20.42 -3.77
C HIS A 128 4.02 -21.29 -3.07
N PHE A 129 2.93 -20.70 -2.56
CA PHE A 129 1.95 -21.39 -1.70
C PHE A 129 0.49 -21.29 -2.15
N GLY A 130 0.21 -20.57 -3.24
CA GLY A 130 -1.13 -20.44 -3.83
C GLY A 130 -2.09 -19.50 -3.09
N GLN A 131 -1.62 -18.78 -2.07
CA GLN A 131 -2.43 -17.85 -1.28
C GLN A 131 -1.59 -16.68 -0.73
N PRO A 132 -2.17 -15.48 -0.55
CA PRO A 132 -1.46 -14.34 0.02
C PRO A 132 -1.14 -14.55 1.50
N LEU A 133 -0.07 -13.91 1.95
CA LEU A 133 0.32 -13.92 3.36
C LEU A 133 -0.47 -12.88 4.16
N ILE A 134 -0.52 -11.66 3.64
CA ILE A 134 -1.08 -10.46 4.28
C ILE A 134 -2.43 -10.15 3.63
N PRO A 135 -3.50 -9.96 4.40
CA PRO A 135 -4.82 -9.64 3.86
C PRO A 135 -4.87 -8.18 3.40
N SER A 136 -4.46 -7.90 2.17
CA SER A 136 -4.61 -6.58 1.54
C SER A 136 -5.33 -6.69 0.21
N ASN A 137 -6.29 -5.78 -0.03
CA ASN A 137 -6.88 -5.56 -1.35
C ASN A 137 -6.76 -4.08 -1.70
N THR A 138 -5.52 -3.70 -2.02
CA THR A 138 -5.14 -2.32 -2.38
C THR A 138 -4.93 -2.15 -3.87
N THR A 139 -4.94 -3.20 -4.69
CA THR A 139 -4.59 -3.14 -6.12
C THR A 139 -5.27 -1.99 -6.89
N VAL A 140 -6.59 -1.81 -6.71
CA VAL A 140 -7.33 -0.71 -7.34
C VAL A 140 -6.88 0.66 -6.81
N ALA A 141 -6.64 0.75 -5.51
CA ALA A 141 -6.12 1.97 -4.88
C ALA A 141 -4.67 2.25 -5.33
N SER A 142 -3.82 1.23 -5.43
CA SER A 142 -2.44 1.32 -5.90
C SER A 142 -2.37 1.81 -7.34
N VAL A 143 -3.27 1.38 -8.23
CA VAL A 143 -3.35 1.91 -9.61
C VAL A 143 -3.74 3.39 -9.63
N ILE A 144 -4.68 3.81 -8.78
CA ILE A 144 -5.08 5.22 -8.69
C ILE A 144 -3.93 6.06 -8.12
N ALA A 145 -3.25 5.58 -7.08
CA ALA A 145 -2.07 6.22 -6.51
C ALA A 145 -0.94 6.31 -7.57
N HIS A 146 -0.66 5.25 -8.31
CA HIS A 146 0.30 5.22 -9.43
C HIS A 146 0.00 6.32 -10.46
N GLN A 147 -1.26 6.48 -10.86
CA GLN A 147 -1.65 7.55 -11.78
C GLN A 147 -1.49 8.95 -11.18
N LEU A 148 -1.77 9.12 -9.88
CA LEU A 148 -1.60 10.40 -9.18
C LEU A 148 -0.14 10.79 -9.00
N ILE A 149 0.72 9.82 -8.70
CA ILE A 149 2.17 9.98 -8.60
C ILE A 149 2.76 10.30 -9.98
N GLY A 150 2.24 9.61 -11.00
CA GLY A 150 2.62 9.77 -12.39
C GLY A 150 3.45 8.58 -12.88
N GLU A 151 3.12 8.12 -14.09
CA GLU A 151 3.60 6.85 -14.65
C GLU A 151 5.13 6.69 -14.60
N GLN A 152 5.89 7.70 -14.99
CA GLN A 152 7.36 7.61 -15.01
C GLN A 152 7.94 7.42 -13.62
N PHE A 153 7.47 8.18 -12.63
CA PHE A 153 8.02 8.12 -11.29
C PHE A 153 7.53 6.88 -10.55
N ALA A 154 6.25 6.55 -10.66
CA ALA A 154 5.68 5.38 -10.03
C ALA A 154 6.29 4.07 -10.55
N ASN A 155 6.66 3.98 -11.84
CA ASN A 155 7.41 2.83 -12.38
C ASN A 155 8.82 2.70 -11.77
N LEU A 156 9.50 3.81 -11.47
CA LEU A 156 10.80 3.76 -10.76
C LEU A 156 10.63 3.26 -9.34
N LEU A 157 9.53 3.63 -8.67
CA LEU A 157 9.18 3.13 -7.34
C LEU A 157 8.90 1.62 -7.38
N ASP A 158 8.14 1.15 -8.38
CA ASP A 158 7.89 -0.28 -8.62
C ASP A 158 9.19 -1.07 -8.79
N GLU A 159 10.10 -0.59 -9.64
CA GLU A 159 11.41 -1.23 -9.87
C GLU A 159 12.23 -1.29 -8.57
N ALA A 160 12.26 -0.20 -7.81
CA ALA A 160 13.00 -0.14 -6.54
C ALA A 160 12.46 -1.14 -5.51
N VAL A 161 11.13 -1.28 -5.44
CA VAL A 161 10.47 -2.27 -4.57
C VAL A 161 10.81 -3.68 -5.00
N HIS A 162 10.69 -3.98 -6.31
CA HIS A 162 10.99 -5.30 -6.83
C HIS A 162 12.43 -5.72 -6.53
N HIS A 163 13.40 -4.83 -6.77
CA HIS A 163 14.79 -5.06 -6.42
C HIS A 163 15.01 -5.28 -4.91
N ALA A 164 14.39 -4.46 -4.06
CA ALA A 164 14.52 -4.60 -2.61
C ALA A 164 13.95 -5.92 -2.08
N VAL A 165 12.85 -6.39 -2.67
CA VAL A 165 12.22 -7.66 -2.30
C VAL A 165 13.07 -8.85 -2.78
N ASP A 166 13.54 -8.83 -4.03
CA ASP A 166 14.39 -9.89 -4.58
C ASP A 166 15.72 -10.04 -3.81
N GLU A 167 16.30 -8.94 -3.33
CA GLU A 167 17.53 -8.99 -2.50
C GLU A 167 17.29 -9.53 -1.09
N LEU A 168 16.08 -9.37 -0.53
CA LEU A 168 15.76 -9.74 0.84
C LEU A 168 15.06 -11.09 0.99
N LEU A 169 14.32 -11.53 -0.03
CA LEU A 169 13.53 -12.75 -0.04
C LEU A 169 13.96 -13.65 -1.20
N ASP A 170 14.97 -14.48 -0.94
CA ASP A 170 15.44 -15.50 -1.89
C ASP A 170 14.65 -16.82 -1.79
N GLU A 171 14.92 -17.78 -2.69
CA GLU A 171 14.26 -19.10 -2.66
C GLU A 171 14.45 -19.85 -1.34
N GLU A 172 15.58 -19.64 -0.63
CA GLU A 172 15.85 -20.24 0.68
C GLU A 172 14.93 -19.69 1.78
N SER A 173 14.51 -18.43 1.66
CA SER A 173 13.56 -17.77 2.56
C SER A 173 12.18 -18.45 2.58
N PHE A 174 11.84 -19.21 1.53
CA PHE A 174 10.58 -19.95 1.38
C PHE A 174 10.68 -21.45 1.69
N ALA A 175 11.89 -21.97 1.91
CA ALA A 175 12.14 -23.41 2.14
C ALA A 175 11.97 -23.85 3.61
N LEU A 176 11.46 -22.98 4.49
CA LEU A 176 11.36 -23.25 5.93
C LEU A 176 10.09 -24.03 6.29
N ASP A 177 10.24 -25.09 7.09
CA ASP A 177 9.14 -25.89 7.66
C ASP A 177 8.08 -25.03 8.38
N SER A 178 8.46 -23.85 8.86
CA SER A 178 7.56 -22.88 9.50
C SER A 178 6.47 -22.35 8.55
N VAL A 179 6.77 -22.23 7.26
CA VAL A 179 5.81 -21.74 6.26
C VAL A 179 4.73 -22.78 5.98
N GLU A 180 5.10 -24.07 5.92
CA GLU A 180 4.15 -25.18 5.80
C GLU A 180 3.24 -25.30 7.03
N ALA A 181 3.79 -25.12 8.23
CA ALA A 181 2.99 -25.13 9.47
C ALA A 181 1.99 -23.96 9.54
N TYR A 182 2.35 -22.78 8.99
CA TYR A 182 1.41 -21.67 8.88
C TYR A 182 0.32 -21.94 7.83
N ARG A 183 0.62 -22.69 6.75
CA ARG A 183 -0.37 -23.12 5.73
C ARG A 183 -1.59 -23.80 6.35
N GLU A 184 -1.35 -24.72 7.30
CA GLU A 184 -2.42 -25.45 7.99
C GLU A 184 -3.28 -24.53 8.87
N LYS A 185 -2.71 -23.42 9.38
CA LYS A 185 -3.47 -22.38 10.09
C LYS A 185 -4.26 -21.47 9.16
N LEU A 186 -3.70 -21.07 8.01
CA LEU A 186 -4.38 -20.22 7.00
C LEU A 186 -5.63 -20.91 6.42
N THR A 187 -5.62 -22.24 6.30
CA THR A 187 -6.77 -23.03 5.80
C THR A 187 -7.91 -23.13 6.81
N ASN A 188 -7.76 -22.59 8.03
CA ASN A 188 -8.83 -22.51 9.01
C ASN A 188 -9.89 -21.47 8.57
N PRO A 189 -11.17 -21.87 8.43
CA PRO A 189 -12.24 -20.98 7.95
C PRO A 189 -12.48 -19.72 8.80
N GLU A 190 -12.15 -19.73 10.11
CA GLU A 190 -12.30 -18.53 10.96
C GLU A 190 -11.28 -17.43 10.58
N THR A 191 -10.05 -17.82 10.28
CA THR A 191 -8.97 -16.91 9.90
C THR A 191 -9.23 -16.34 8.50
N GLY A 192 -9.66 -17.19 7.55
CA GLY A 192 -10.08 -16.76 6.21
C GLY A 192 -11.28 -15.79 6.21
N ALA A 193 -12.23 -15.96 7.14
CA ALA A 193 -13.40 -15.07 7.26
C ALA A 193 -13.06 -13.70 7.86
N ALA A 194 -12.08 -13.62 8.78
CA ALA A 194 -11.57 -12.34 9.27
C ALA A 194 -10.84 -11.57 8.15
N TRP A 195 -10.14 -12.28 7.26
CA TRP A 195 -9.40 -11.70 6.14
C TRP A 195 -10.28 -11.22 4.97
N GLN A 196 -11.41 -11.89 4.70
CA GLN A 196 -12.40 -11.38 3.74
C GLN A 196 -13.11 -10.09 4.20
N ARG A 197 -13.08 -9.78 5.50
CA ARG A 197 -13.65 -8.55 6.07
C ARG A 197 -12.67 -7.39 6.04
N TRP A 198 -11.41 -7.63 5.66
CA TRP A 198 -10.44 -6.54 5.54
C TRP A 198 -10.95 -5.54 4.49
N PRO A 199 -11.01 -4.24 4.84
CA PRO A 199 -11.43 -3.17 3.93
C PRO A 199 -10.87 -3.29 2.52
N SER A 200 -11.74 -3.27 1.51
CA SER A 200 -11.30 -2.84 0.17
C SER A 200 -11.36 -1.32 0.15
N LEU A 201 -10.20 -0.68 0.30
CA LEU A 201 -10.06 0.76 0.50
C LEU A 201 -10.75 1.57 -0.61
N SER A 202 -10.57 1.16 -1.87
CA SER A 202 -11.19 1.77 -3.05
C SER A 202 -12.74 1.74 -2.96
N ARG A 203 -13.30 0.55 -2.68
CA ARG A 203 -14.75 0.34 -2.55
C ARG A 203 -15.35 1.09 -1.35
N GLN A 204 -14.62 1.20 -0.24
CA GLN A 204 -15.09 1.93 0.95
C GLN A 204 -15.15 3.44 0.72
N LEU A 205 -14.32 3.97 -0.18
CA LEU A 205 -14.23 5.40 -0.47
C LEU A 205 -15.00 5.80 -1.74
N GLY A 206 -15.67 4.83 -2.38
CA GLY A 206 -16.44 5.06 -3.60
C GLY A 206 -15.59 5.36 -4.84
N VAL A 207 -14.29 5.04 -4.81
CA VAL A 207 -13.37 5.22 -5.93
C VAL A 207 -13.06 3.86 -6.53
N GLY A 208 -13.26 3.69 -7.83
CA GLY A 208 -13.13 2.40 -8.49
C GLY A 208 -12.57 2.49 -9.90
N LEU A 209 -12.00 1.37 -10.36
CA LEU A 209 -11.68 1.15 -11.77
C LEU A 209 -12.82 0.36 -12.40
N GLU A 210 -13.46 0.94 -13.42
CA GLU A 210 -14.27 0.14 -14.34
C GLU A 210 -13.34 -0.34 -15.45
N LEU A 211 -12.77 -1.53 -15.28
CA LEU A 211 -12.26 -2.28 -16.42
C LEU A 211 -13.49 -2.61 -17.27
N GLU A 212 -13.55 -2.12 -18.51
CA GLU A 212 -14.62 -2.47 -19.43
C GLU A 212 -14.84 -3.98 -19.35
N ARG A 213 -16.04 -4.38 -18.91
CA ARG A 213 -16.50 -5.75 -19.03
C ARG A 213 -16.33 -6.10 -20.50
N SER A 214 -15.34 -6.94 -20.83
CA SER A 214 -15.37 -7.67 -22.09
C SER A 214 -16.70 -8.40 -22.12
N ALA A 215 -17.58 -7.92 -22.99
CA ALA A 215 -18.82 -8.57 -23.31
C ALA A 215 -18.50 -9.99 -23.79
N VAL A 216 -19.03 -10.99 -23.06
CA VAL A 216 -19.24 -12.34 -23.58
C VAL A 216 -20.67 -12.73 -23.25
#